data_AF-A0A0U1KKJ3-F1
#
_entry.id   AF-A0A0U1KKJ3-F1
#
_cell.length_a   1.000
_cell.length_b   1.000
_cell.length_c   1.000
_cell.angle_alpha   90.00
_cell.angle_beta   90.00
_cell.angle_gamma   90.00
#
_symmetry.space_group_name_H-M   'P 1'
#
loop_
_entity.id
_entity.type
_entity.pdbx_description
1 polymer ?
#
loop_
_entity_poly.entity_id
_entity_poly.type
_entity_poly.pdbx_seq_one_letter_code
_entity_poly.pdbx_strand_id
1 'polypeptide(L)'
;MSAKSYRQYFEKVKKYFIYCLRNSSNIDDKLLAHHLSMSKWSTHIGRGIFSNMLAEYAENPYEIAVPRGDNSLLSSLIYLKRTTRFRKKLEERINHMHGYYMPRLIEDISGSKK
;
A
#
# COMPACT_ATOMS: atom_id res chain seq x y z
N MET A 1 -27.67 12.91 -9.35
CA MET A 1 -27.26 12.17 -8.14
C MET A 1 -26.09 12.91 -7.50
N SER A 2 -26.19 13.39 -6.26
CA SER A 2 -25.11 14.14 -5.58
C SER A 2 -24.12 13.20 -4.89
N ALA A 3 -22.90 13.67 -4.61
CA ALA A 3 -21.90 12.89 -3.85
C ALA A 3 -22.44 12.42 -2.48
N LYS A 4 -23.25 13.25 -1.82
CA LYS A 4 -23.93 12.91 -0.57
C LYS A 4 -24.90 11.74 -0.75
N SER A 5 -25.73 11.78 -1.79
CA SER A 5 -26.68 10.71 -2.08
C SER A 5 -25.96 9.40 -2.42
N TYR A 6 -24.89 9.43 -3.24
CA TYR A 6 -24.10 8.25 -3.56
C TYR A 6 -23.51 7.59 -2.31
N ARG A 7 -22.90 8.40 -1.43
CA ARG A 7 -22.36 7.89 -0.16
C ARG A 7 -23.43 7.23 0.71
N GLN A 8 -24.63 7.82 0.77
CA GLN A 8 -25.75 7.23 1.53
C GLN A 8 -26.19 5.88 0.97
N TYR A 9 -26.33 5.76 -0.36
CA TYR A 9 -26.66 4.49 -1.00
C TYR A 9 -25.55 3.44 -0.80
N PHE A 10 -24.29 3.84 -0.95
CA PHE A 10 -23.16 2.96 -0.69
C PHE A 10 -23.18 2.43 0.74
N GLU A 11 -23.42 3.29 1.75
CA GLU A 11 -23.50 2.85 3.14
C GLU A 11 -24.65 1.86 3.39
N LYS A 12 -25.79 2.02 2.70
CA LYS A 12 -26.89 1.04 2.76
C LYS A 12 -26.45 -0.32 2.21
N VAL A 13 -25.86 -0.32 1.01
CA VAL A 13 -25.35 -1.55 0.36
C VAL A 13 -24.27 -2.21 1.22
N LYS A 14 -23.32 -1.43 1.75
CA LYS A 14 -22.27 -1.90 2.65
C LYS A 14 -22.85 -2.60 3.89
N LYS A 15 -23.82 -1.98 4.56
CA LYS A 15 -24.46 -2.57 5.75
C LYS A 15 -25.17 -3.87 5.41
N TYR A 16 -25.90 -3.90 4.29
CA TYR A 16 -26.61 -5.09 3.83
C TYR A 16 -25.64 -6.22 3.43
N PHE A 17 -24.56 -5.89 2.72
CA PHE A 17 -23.52 -6.85 2.36
C PHE A 17 -22.88 -7.52 3.59
N ILE A 18 -22.49 -6.72 4.59
CA ILE A 18 -21.96 -7.25 5.87
C ILE A 18 -23.01 -8.13 6.57
N TYR A 19 -24.28 -7.73 6.55
CA TYR A 19 -25.37 -8.54 7.10
C TYR A 19 -25.49 -9.90 6.37
N CYS A 20 -25.45 -9.94 5.04
CA CYS A 20 -25.47 -11.18 4.28
C CYS A 20 -24.29 -12.10 4.66
N LEU A 21 -23.07 -11.55 4.72
CA LEU A 21 -21.88 -12.32 5.09
C LEU A 21 -21.98 -12.90 6.52
N ARG A 22 -22.51 -12.14 7.48
CA ARG A 22 -22.70 -12.62 8.87
C ARG A 22 -23.68 -13.78 8.97
N ASN A 23 -24.69 -13.81 8.10
CA ASN A 23 -25.73 -14.84 8.11
C ASN A 23 -25.45 -15.99 7.12
N SER A 24 -24.31 -15.98 6.44
CA SER A 24 -23.88 -17.08 5.59
C SER A 24 -23.67 -18.35 6.40
N SER A 25 -23.83 -19.52 5.80
CA SER A 25 -23.46 -20.81 6.42
C SER A 25 -21.94 -21.02 6.44
N ASN A 26 -21.20 -20.32 5.58
CA ASN A 26 -19.75 -20.41 5.51
C ASN A 26 -19.07 -19.63 6.66
N ILE A 27 -18.11 -20.27 7.34
CA ILE A 27 -17.34 -19.66 8.43
C ILE A 27 -16.45 -18.53 7.90
N ASP A 28 -15.87 -18.67 6.71
CA ASP A 28 -14.99 -17.67 6.11
C ASP A 28 -15.74 -16.36 5.83
N ASP A 29 -16.99 -16.46 5.37
CA ASP A 29 -17.84 -15.30 5.15
C ASP A 29 -18.13 -14.56 6.47
N LYS A 30 -18.39 -15.29 7.55
CA LYS A 30 -18.62 -14.69 8.88
C LYS A 30 -17.38 -13.97 9.39
N LEU A 31 -16.20 -14.59 9.22
CA LEU A 31 -14.92 -13.98 9.60
C LEU A 31 -14.65 -12.71 8.79
N LEU A 32 -14.89 -12.76 7.48
CA LEU A 32 -14.79 -11.60 6.59
C LEU A 32 -15.75 -10.48 7.04
N ALA A 33 -16.99 -10.82 7.40
CA ALA A 33 -17.96 -9.85 7.88
C ALA A 33 -17.52 -9.16 9.18
N HIS A 34 -16.93 -9.93 10.11
CA HIS A 34 -16.35 -9.38 11.33
C HIS A 34 -15.22 -8.39 11.00
N HIS A 35 -14.25 -8.79 10.18
CA HIS A 35 -13.14 -7.94 9.76
C HIS A 35 -13.61 -6.65 9.05
N LEU A 36 -14.53 -6.77 8.10
CA LEU A 36 -15.09 -5.63 7.36
C LEU A 36 -15.89 -4.67 8.25
N SER A 37 -16.51 -5.17 9.31
CA SER A 37 -17.28 -4.34 10.23
C SER A 37 -16.41 -3.50 11.18
N MET A 38 -15.23 -3.99 11.52
CA MET A 38 -14.25 -3.29 12.35
C MET A 38 -13.36 -2.33 11.54
N SER A 39 -13.22 -2.58 10.25
CA SER A 39 -12.39 -1.79 9.35
C SER A 39 -13.04 -0.48 8.92
N LYS A 40 -12.24 0.60 8.82
CA LYS A 40 -12.68 1.86 8.21
C LYS A 40 -12.55 1.77 6.68
N TRP A 41 -13.69 1.68 5.98
CA TRP A 41 -13.75 1.71 4.51
C TRP A 41 -15.02 2.38 4.00
N SER A 42 -14.96 2.87 2.77
CA SER A 42 -16.04 3.62 2.12
C SER A 42 -16.02 3.36 0.60
N THR A 43 -16.61 4.26 -0.18
CA THR A 43 -16.73 4.21 -1.63
C THR A 43 -15.42 3.98 -2.37
N HIS A 44 -14.27 4.35 -1.77
CA HIS A 44 -12.94 4.17 -2.37
C HIS A 44 -12.25 2.85 -1.98
N ILE A 45 -12.97 1.87 -1.42
CA ILE A 45 -12.40 0.57 -1.04
C ILE A 45 -11.72 -0.13 -2.22
N GLY A 46 -12.36 -0.16 -3.39
CA GLY A 46 -11.79 -0.80 -4.59
C GLY A 46 -10.49 -0.14 -5.03
N ARG A 47 -10.45 1.20 -5.05
CA ARG A 47 -9.22 1.97 -5.35
C ARG A 47 -8.13 1.66 -4.34
N GLY A 48 -8.45 1.58 -3.06
CA GLY A 48 -7.51 1.21 -2.00
C GLY A 48 -6.91 -0.18 -2.19
N ILE A 49 -7.76 -1.20 -2.40
CA ILE A 49 -7.34 -2.58 -2.64
C ILE A 49 -6.46 -2.68 -3.88
N PHE A 50 -6.93 -2.14 -5.01
CA PHE A 50 -6.19 -2.13 -6.28
C PHE A 50 -4.79 -1.52 -6.10
N SER A 51 -4.69 -0.40 -5.40
CA SER A 51 -3.42 0.32 -5.26
C SER A 51 -2.45 -0.39 -4.32
N ASN A 52 -2.95 -1.04 -3.27
CA ASN A 52 -2.13 -1.89 -2.40
C ASN A 52 -1.58 -3.09 -3.19
N MET A 53 -2.43 -3.77 -3.98
CA MET A 53 -2.01 -4.89 -4.82
C MET A 53 -0.95 -4.46 -5.85
N LEU A 54 -1.19 -3.35 -6.53
CA LEU A 54 -0.25 -2.81 -7.52
C LEU A 54 1.09 -2.41 -6.88
N ALA A 55 1.05 -1.86 -5.67
CA ALA A 55 2.26 -1.44 -4.96
C ALA A 55 3.21 -2.61 -4.65
N GLU A 56 2.69 -3.81 -4.38
CA GLU A 56 3.54 -4.99 -4.10
C GLU A 56 4.47 -5.33 -5.28
N TYR A 57 4.04 -5.05 -6.50
CA TYR A 57 4.82 -5.31 -7.72
C TYR A 57 5.57 -4.08 -8.23
N ALA A 58 5.07 -2.87 -7.94
CA ALA A 58 5.64 -1.64 -8.43
C ALA A 58 7.06 -1.39 -7.91
N GLU A 59 7.95 -0.96 -8.80
CA GLU A 59 9.32 -0.58 -8.43
C GLU A 59 9.46 0.92 -8.17
N ASN A 60 8.55 1.70 -8.74
CA ASN A 60 8.53 3.14 -8.61
C ASN A 60 7.08 3.66 -8.45
N PRO A 61 6.89 4.89 -7.92
CA PRO A 61 5.55 5.43 -7.70
C PRO A 61 4.76 5.70 -8.99
N TYR A 62 5.44 5.79 -10.15
CA TYR A 62 4.81 6.09 -11.44
C TYR A 62 3.99 4.90 -11.95
N GLU A 63 4.49 3.68 -11.74
CA GLU A 63 3.79 2.42 -12.00
C GLU A 63 2.51 2.26 -11.17
N ILE A 64 2.38 3.01 -10.07
CA ILE A 64 1.16 3.08 -9.27
C ILE A 64 0.26 4.24 -9.75
N ALA A 65 0.86 5.40 -10.02
CA ALA A 65 0.13 6.63 -10.36
C ALA A 65 -0.60 6.57 -11.69
N VAL A 66 0.03 6.01 -12.73
CA VAL A 66 -0.55 5.94 -14.07
C VAL A 66 -1.82 5.08 -14.10
N PRO A 67 -1.81 3.82 -13.60
CA PRO A 67 -3.02 3.00 -13.60
C PRO A 67 -4.14 3.53 -12.69
N ARG A 68 -3.80 4.33 -11.67
CA ARG A 68 -4.77 5.00 -10.81
C ARG A 68 -5.37 6.27 -11.40
N GLY A 69 -4.77 6.82 -12.45
CA GLY A 69 -5.12 8.15 -12.98
C GLY A 69 -4.83 9.28 -11.99
N ASP A 70 -3.77 9.16 -11.18
CA ASP A 70 -3.40 10.18 -10.20
C ASP A 70 -2.78 11.39 -10.91
N ASN A 71 -3.29 12.60 -10.61
CA ASN A 71 -2.69 13.85 -11.09
C ASN A 71 -1.36 14.21 -10.38
N SER A 72 -1.00 13.46 -9.33
CA SER A 72 0.20 13.70 -8.53
C SER A 72 0.82 12.38 -8.08
N LEU A 73 2.12 12.26 -8.34
CA LEU A 73 2.94 11.12 -7.90
C LEU A 73 2.94 10.93 -6.38
N LEU A 74 2.78 12.04 -5.62
CA LEU A 74 2.76 12.01 -4.16
C LEU A 74 1.60 11.20 -3.60
N SER A 75 0.46 11.18 -4.30
CA SER A 75 -0.70 10.37 -3.90
C SER A 75 -0.43 8.86 -3.98
N SER A 76 0.48 8.46 -4.87
CA SER A 76 0.86 7.06 -5.08
C SER A 76 2.05 6.63 -4.22
N LEU A 77 2.91 7.57 -3.82
CA LEU A 77 4.10 7.31 -2.98
C LEU A 77 3.76 6.65 -1.64
N ILE A 78 2.60 6.96 -1.06
CA ILE A 78 2.15 6.39 0.22
C ILE A 78 1.99 4.87 0.12
N TYR A 79 1.57 4.36 -1.05
CA TYR A 79 1.38 2.93 -1.26
C TYR A 79 2.72 2.21 -1.42
N LEU A 80 3.64 2.76 -2.22
CA LEU A 80 4.98 2.17 -2.40
C LEU A 80 5.73 2.07 -1.07
N LYS A 81 5.70 3.14 -0.25
CA LYS A 81 6.38 3.19 1.06
C LYS A 81 5.86 2.15 2.07
N ARG A 82 4.63 1.66 1.89
CA ARG A 82 4.01 0.69 2.80
C ARG A 82 4.41 -0.75 2.50
N THR A 83 5.05 -1.01 1.37
CA THR A 83 5.45 -2.36 0.98
C THR A 83 6.65 -2.84 1.80
N THR A 84 6.63 -4.11 2.20
CA THR A 84 7.77 -4.74 2.87
C THR A 84 9.00 -4.78 1.95
N ARG A 85 8.78 -4.93 0.64
CA ARG A 85 9.84 -4.93 -0.38
C ARG A 85 10.65 -3.63 -0.37
N PHE A 86 9.97 -2.47 -0.39
CA PHE A 86 10.65 -1.18 -0.37
C PHE A 86 11.52 -1.02 0.89
N ARG A 87 10.98 -1.42 2.04
CA ARG A 87 11.72 -1.39 3.31
C ARG A 87 12.98 -2.27 3.26
N LYS A 88 12.86 -3.52 2.82
CA LYS A 88 14.01 -4.44 2.72
C LYS A 88 15.10 -3.90 1.78
N LYS A 89 14.71 -3.41 0.60
CA LYS A 89 15.67 -2.84 -0.38
C LYS A 89 16.42 -1.63 0.20
N LEU A 90 15.75 -0.82 1.02
CA LEU A 90 16.38 0.30 1.72
C LEU A 90 17.37 -0.18 2.77
N GLU A 91 16.97 -1.14 3.61
CA GLU A 91 17.84 -1.75 4.63
C GLU A 91 19.09 -2.37 3.99
N GLU A 92 18.94 -3.14 2.92
CA GLU A 92 20.06 -3.72 2.15
C GLU A 92 21.02 -2.66 1.61
N ARG A 93 20.47 -1.57 1.05
CA ARG A 93 21.30 -0.51 0.48
C ARG A 93 22.08 0.26 1.54
N ILE A 94 21.47 0.51 2.70
CA ILE A 94 22.12 1.12 3.86
C ILE A 94 23.24 0.20 4.37
N ASN A 95 22.96 -1.11 4.51
CA ASN A 95 23.96 -2.08 4.95
C ASN A 95 25.15 -2.16 3.99
N HIS A 96 24.92 -2.17 2.67
CA HIS A 96 26.00 -2.11 1.69
C HIS A 96 26.79 -0.79 1.77
N MET A 97 26.11 0.33 2.00
CA MET A 97 26.77 1.63 2.11
C MET A 97 27.72 1.68 3.32
N HIS A 98 27.25 1.26 4.50
CA HIS A 98 28.05 1.30 5.72
C HIS A 98 29.05 0.15 5.83
N GLY A 99 28.67 -1.05 5.39
CA GLY A 99 29.50 -2.25 5.55
C GLY A 99 30.60 -2.39 4.51
N TYR A 100 30.45 -1.76 3.34
CA TYR A 100 31.39 -1.94 2.23
C TYR A 100 31.82 -0.63 1.58
N TYR A 101 30.86 0.17 1.11
CA TYR A 101 31.18 1.35 0.29
C TYR A 101 31.97 2.43 1.05
N MET A 102 31.50 2.82 2.24
CA MET A 102 32.17 3.86 3.04
C MET A 102 33.55 3.43 3.57
N PRO A 103 33.73 2.21 4.12
CA PRO A 103 35.05 1.71 4.49
C PRO A 103 36.06 1.74 3.35
N ARG A 104 35.67 1.25 2.16
CA ARG A 104 36.52 1.27 0.97
C ARG A 104 36.99 2.69 0.61
N LEU A 105 36.08 3.66 0.63
CA LEU A 105 36.45 5.06 0.32
C LEU A 105 37.48 5.62 1.31
N ILE A 106 37.38 5.27 2.59
CA ILE A 106 38.34 5.71 3.61
C ILE A 106 39.72 5.06 3.37
N GLU A 107 39.75 3.78 3.00
CA GLU A 107 40.97 3.06 2.62
C GLU A 107 41.62 3.69 1.37
N ASP A 108 40.85 4.00 0.34
CA ASP A 108 41.35 4.62 -0.89
C ASP A 108 41.96 6.01 -0.62
N ILE A 109 41.33 6.83 0.24
CA ILE A 109 41.83 8.16 0.64
C ILE A 109 43.10 8.06 1.49
N SER A 110 43.18 7.07 2.37
CA SER A 110 44.36 6.85 3.23
C SER A 110 45.53 6.24 2.47
N GLY A 111 45.28 5.41 1.44
CA GLY A 111 46.28 4.88 0.52
C GLY A 111 46.87 5.92 -0.43
N SER A 112 46.09 6.93 -0.84
CA SER A 112 46.53 8.03 -1.72
C SER A 112 47.50 9.04 -1.06
N LYS A 113 47.75 8.94 0.25
CA LYS A 113 48.66 9.83 1.01
C LYS A 113 50.09 9.28 1.17
N LYS A 114 50.44 8.18 0.51
CA LYS A 114 51.82 7.67 0.38
C LYS A 114 52.34 7.93 -1.02
#